data_AF-A0A849D5K9-F1
#
_entry.id   AF-A0A849D5K9-F1
#
_cell.length_a   1.000
_cell.length_b   1.000
_cell.length_c   1.000
_cell.angle_alpha   90.00
_cell.angle_beta   90.00
_cell.angle_gamma   90.00
#
_symmetry.space_group_name_H-M   'P 1'
#
loop_
_entity.id
_entity.type
_entity.pdbx_description
1 polymer ?
#
loop_
_entity_poly.entity_id
_entity_poly.type
_entity_poly.pdbx_seq_one_letter_code
_entity_poly.pdbx_strand_id
1 'polypeptide(L)' 'PVAFVVWGIGLSLGGTTGFAINPARDLGPRIMHAILPIQDKGSSQWGYSWIPVIGPILGAVLAAILALLLN' A
#
# COMPACT_ATOMS: atom_id res chain seq x y z
N PRO A 1 10.24 10.19 -14.73
CA PRO A 1 9.89 8.74 -14.71
C PRO A 1 8.98 8.41 -13.51
N VAL A 2 8.24 7.29 -13.55
CA VAL A 2 7.20 6.90 -12.55
C VAL A 2 7.66 7.00 -11.09
N ALA A 3 8.95 6.76 -10.81
CA ALA A 3 9.51 6.87 -9.46
C ALA A 3 9.29 8.23 -8.78
N PHE A 4 9.38 9.35 -9.51
CA PHE A 4 9.14 10.68 -8.92
C PHE A 4 7.67 10.91 -8.55
N VAL A 5 6.73 10.25 -9.24
CA VAL A 5 5.30 10.28 -8.88
C VAL A 5 5.09 9.55 -7.55
N VAL A 6 5.65 8.35 -7.41
CA VAL A 6 5.61 7.58 -6.16
C VAL A 6 6.26 8.36 -5.01
N TRP A 7 7.39 9.02 -5.28
CA TRP A 7 8.08 9.86 -4.30
C TRP A 7 7.22 11.06 -3.86
N GLY A 8 6.62 11.78 -4.81
CA GLY A 8 5.71 12.88 -4.50
C GLY A 8 4.51 12.45 -3.66
N ILE A 9 3.90 11.29 -3.97
CA ILE A 9 2.83 10.70 -3.16
C ILE A 9 3.33 10.37 -1.76
N GLY A 10 4.52 9.76 -1.64
CA GLY A 10 5.12 9.43 -0.35
C GLY A 10 5.37 10.66 0.53
N LEU A 11 5.90 11.74 -0.05
CA LEU A 11 6.18 12.98 0.67
C LEU A 11 4.92 13.76 1.08
N SER A 12 3.87 13.73 0.25
CA SER A 12 2.66 14.53 0.49
C SER A 12 1.56 13.78 1.25
N LEU A 13 1.44 12.46 1.04
CA LEU A 13 0.34 11.64 1.55
C LEU A 13 0.80 10.43 2.37
N GLY A 14 2.10 10.23 2.56
CA GLY A 14 2.65 9.06 3.24
C GLY A 14 2.44 9.03 4.77
N GLY A 15 2.21 10.18 5.42
CA GLY A 15 2.22 10.28 6.88
C GLY A 15 1.17 9.42 7.61
N THR A 16 -0.02 9.26 7.04
CA THR A 16 -1.14 8.57 7.71
C THR A 16 -1.08 7.05 7.58
N THR A 17 -0.51 6.52 6.48
CA THR A 17 -0.60 5.09 6.12
C THR A 17 0.72 4.49 5.59
N GLY A 18 1.80 5.27 5.54
CA GLY A 18 3.08 4.83 4.99
C GLY A 18 3.06 4.61 3.48
N PHE A 19 2.15 5.30 2.76
CA PHE A 19 1.92 5.18 1.31
C PHE A 19 1.83 3.71 0.85
N ALA A 20 0.99 2.92 1.52
CA ALA A 20 0.75 1.51 1.20
C ALA A 20 -0.08 1.33 -0.08
N ILE A 21 0.43 1.85 -1.20
CA ILE A 21 -0.22 1.96 -2.51
C ILE A 21 -0.10 0.70 -3.37
N ASN A 22 0.47 -0.38 -2.83
CA ASN A 22 0.67 -1.64 -3.55
C ASN A 22 0.41 -2.83 -2.60
N PRO A 23 -0.55 -3.72 -2.95
CA PRO A 23 -0.87 -4.88 -2.13
C PRO A 23 0.32 -5.79 -1.84
N ALA A 24 1.17 -6.07 -2.83
CA ALA A 24 2.34 -6.93 -2.66
C ALA A 24 3.39 -6.27 -1.74
N ARG A 25 3.53 -4.94 -1.84
CA ARG A 25 4.47 -4.15 -1.01
C ARG A 25 4.10 -4.14 0.47
N ASP A 26 2.83 -4.36 0.82
CA ASP A 26 2.36 -4.45 2.20
C ASP A 26 2.21 -5.91 2.68
N LEU A 27 1.43 -6.72 1.95
CA LEU A 27 1.03 -8.06 2.41
C LEU A 27 2.20 -9.05 2.48
N GLY A 28 3.12 -9.00 1.51
CA GLY A 28 4.29 -9.88 1.48
C GLY A 28 5.16 -9.71 2.73
N PRO A 29 5.69 -8.49 3.00
CA PRO A 29 6.43 -8.21 4.23
C PRO A 29 5.64 -8.52 5.51
N ARG A 30 4.32 -8.30 5.52
CA ARG A 30 3.46 -8.60 6.67
C ARG A 30 3.36 -10.09 6.98
N ILE A 31 3.19 -10.93 5.96
CA ILE A 31 3.19 -12.40 6.10
C ILE A 31 4.54 -12.85 6.66
N MET A 32 5.64 -12.32 6.11
CA MET A 32 6.98 -12.64 6.62
C MET A 32 7.18 -12.18 8.07
N HIS A 33 6.71 -10.99 8.43
CA HIS A 33 6.73 -10.50 9.81
C HIS A 33 5.96 -11.42 10.77
N ALA A 34 4.85 -12.01 10.32
CA ALA A 34 4.09 -12.96 11.12
C ALA A 34 4.82 -14.30 11.32
N ILE A 35 5.46 -14.82 10.27
CA ILE A 35 6.12 -16.14 10.27
C ILE A 35 7.49 -16.10 10.94
N LEU A 36 8.28 -15.06 10.70
CA LEU A 36 9.68 -15.02 11.16
C LEU A 36 9.77 -14.87 12.69
N PRO A 37 10.70 -15.59 13.33
CA PRO A 37 10.98 -15.42 14.76
C PRO A 37 11.85 -14.18 14.97
N ILE A 38 11.20 -13.02 15.08
CA ILE A 38 11.84 -11.72 15.35
C ILE A 38 11.69 -11.44 16.85
N GLN A 39 12.82 -11.24 17.56
CA GLN A 39 12.82 -10.85 18.97
C GLN A 39 12.10 -9.50 19.14
N ASP A 40 11.29 -9.40 20.19
CA ASP A 40 10.51 -8.20 20.54
C ASP A 40 9.64 -7.63 19.40
N LYS A 41 9.18 -8.49 18.49
CA LYS A 41 8.31 -8.07 17.38
C LYS A 41 6.95 -7.59 17.87
N GLY A 42 6.48 -6.49 17.30
CA GLY A 42 5.14 -5.96 17.57
C GLY A 42 4.02 -6.76 16.90
N SER A 43 2.81 -6.21 16.95
CA SER A 43 1.65 -6.75 16.24
C SER A 43 1.84 -6.69 14.72
N SER A 44 1.40 -7.72 13.99
CA SER A 44 1.34 -7.71 12.52
C SER A 44 0.14 -6.92 11.97
N GLN A 45 -0.67 -6.29 12.83
CA GLN A 45 -1.78 -5.40 12.48
C GLN A 45 -2.77 -6.01 11.45
N TRP A 46 -3.17 -7.27 11.63
CA TRP A 46 -4.09 -7.97 10.73
C TRP A 46 -5.47 -7.30 10.60
N GLY A 47 -5.95 -6.58 11.61
CA GLY A 47 -7.18 -5.79 11.49
C GLY A 47 -7.12 -4.69 10.42
N TYR A 48 -5.91 -4.18 10.12
CA TYR A 48 -5.67 -3.18 9.09
C TYR A 48 -5.21 -3.78 7.75
N SER A 49 -4.79 -5.05 7.71
CA SER A 49 -4.06 -5.61 6.56
C SER A 49 -4.84 -5.68 5.25
N TRP A 50 -6.17 -5.66 5.30
CA TRP A 50 -7.01 -5.65 4.10
C TRP A 50 -7.07 -4.26 3.44
N ILE A 51 -6.82 -3.18 4.19
CA ILE A 51 -6.89 -1.79 3.67
C ILE A 51 -5.80 -1.55 2.61
N PRO A 52 -4.51 -1.88 2.84
CA PRO A 52 -3.45 -1.82 1.82
C PRO A 52 -3.64 -2.77 0.62
N VAL A 53 -4.63 -3.65 0.65
CA VAL A 53 -4.94 -4.57 -0.45
C VAL A 53 -6.10 -4.01 -1.28
N ILE A 54 -7.26 -3.81 -0.64
CA ILE A 54 -8.48 -3.39 -1.33
C ILE A 54 -8.41 -1.92 -1.72
N GLY A 55 -7.86 -1.04 -0.86
CA GLY A 55 -7.77 0.39 -1.12
C GLY A 55 -7.00 0.70 -2.42
N PRO A 56 -5.77 0.20 -2.59
CA PRO A 56 -5.02 0.41 -3.84
C PRO A 56 -5.66 -0.20 -5.08
N ILE A 57 -6.28 -1.37 -4.97
CA ILE A 57 -6.97 -2.01 -6.11
C ILE A 57 -8.13 -1.12 -6.57
N LEU A 58 -8.99 -0.68 -5.65
CA LEU A 58 -10.11 0.20 -5.97
C LEU A 58 -9.63 1.54 -6.53
N GLY A 59 -8.61 2.14 -5.91
CA GLY A 59 -8.02 3.39 -6.40
C GLY A 59 -7.45 3.28 -7.81
N ALA A 60 -6.73 2.20 -8.10
CA ALA A 60 -6.17 1.95 -9.43
C ALA A 60 -7.27 1.73 -10.49
N VAL A 61 -8.31 0.97 -10.17
CA VAL A 61 -9.46 0.74 -11.06
C VAL A 61 -10.18 2.06 -11.34
N LEU A 62 -10.48 2.85 -10.31
CA LEU A 62 -11.14 4.15 -10.47
C LEU A 62 -10.30 5.12 -11.31
N ALA A 63 -8.99 5.20 -11.06
CA ALA A 63 -8.08 6.04 -11.83
C ALA A 63 -7.99 5.60 -13.30
N ALA A 64 -7.95 4.29 -13.57
CA ALA A 64 -7.95 3.76 -14.93
C ALA A 64 -9.25 4.08 -15.67
N ILE A 65 -10.40 3.90 -15.03
CA ILE A 65 -11.71 4.26 -15.61
C ILE A 65 -11.76 5.77 -15.90
N LEU A 66 -11.35 6.60 -14.94
CA LEU A 66 -11.33 8.06 -15.14
C LEU A 66 -10.43 8.46 -16.31
N ALA A 67 -9.24 7.87 -16.42
CA ALA A 67 -8.33 8.14 -17.52
C ALA A 67 -8.93 7.75 -18.89
N LEU A 68 -9.69 6.64 -18.96
CA LEU A 68 -10.38 6.23 -20.18
C LEU A 68 -11.57 7.13 -20.55
N LEU A 69 -12.22 7.77 -19.57
CA LEU A 69 -13.35 8.68 -19.81
C LEU A 69 -12.89 10.09 -20.21
N LEU A 70 -11.68 10.48 -19.83
CA LEU A 70 -11.12 11.81 -20.11
C LEU A 70 -10.29 11.87 -21.40
N ASN A 71 -9.99 10.71 -21.99
CA ASN A 71 -9.34 10.56 -23.30
C ASN A 71 -10.39 10.39 -24.41
#